data_AF-A0A2P4X4B9-F1
#
_entry.id   AF-A0A2P4X4B9-F1
#
_cell.length_a   1.000
_cell.length_b   1.000
_cell.length_c   1.000
_cell.angle_alpha   90.00
_cell.angle_beta   90.00
_cell.angle_gamma   90.00
#
_symmetry.space_group_name_H-M   'P 1'
#
loop_
_entity.id
_entity.type
_entity.pdbx_description
1 polymer ?
#
loop_
_entity_poly.entity_id
_entity_poly.type
_entity_poly.pdbx_seq_one_letter_code
_entity_poly.pdbx_strand_id
1 'polypeptide(L)'
;MKMYGQSEFDVYANPVVSLDNTMIRYDGYATFAEETTKHTIVMVDGIAYFVTSTVDGSETAECSSSSSLALLNYIIPALNEATAISSATVDDKKITCSSGDLFKIVLGDATFVLCASGSSGFIVYGSDLDISVKYLASSVPISKPTLSEDSARDCETIVSPSSVSATTLALFTGKPISYNSSTQSLARYLGRYFSYAR
;
A
#
# COMPACT_ATOMS: atom_id res chain seq x y z
N MET A 1 16.00 5.36 1.08
CA MET A 1 16.21 3.92 1.35
C MET A 1 16.58 3.20 0.05
N LYS A 2 17.33 2.09 0.09
CA LYS A 2 17.58 1.23 -1.08
C LYS A 2 17.25 -0.21 -0.73
N MET A 3 16.49 -0.90 -1.57
CA MET A 3 16.20 -2.33 -1.48
C MET A 3 16.96 -3.04 -2.60
N TYR A 4 17.87 -3.96 -2.25
CA TYR A 4 18.76 -4.62 -3.23
C TYR A 4 19.42 -3.61 -4.20
N GLY A 5 19.92 -2.48 -3.66
CA GLY A 5 20.55 -1.41 -4.43
C GLY A 5 19.59 -0.47 -5.19
N GLN A 6 18.28 -0.79 -5.25
CA GLN A 6 17.28 -0.02 -5.98
C GLN A 6 16.59 1.01 -5.08
N SER A 7 16.47 2.26 -5.56
CA SER A 7 15.76 3.35 -4.88
C SER A 7 14.32 3.52 -5.35
N GLU A 8 13.98 2.93 -6.49
CA GLU A 8 12.64 2.94 -7.10
C GLU A 8 12.36 1.52 -7.56
N PHE A 9 11.17 1.01 -7.24
CA PHE A 9 10.74 -0.34 -7.56
C PHE A 9 9.22 -0.43 -7.54
N ASP A 10 8.69 -1.38 -8.32
CA ASP A 10 7.26 -1.65 -8.38
C ASP A 10 6.87 -2.74 -7.38
N VAL A 11 5.67 -2.59 -6.82
CA VAL A 11 5.01 -3.62 -6.01
C VAL A 11 3.67 -3.93 -6.66
N TYR A 12 3.45 -5.22 -6.95
CA TYR A 12 2.16 -5.71 -7.39
C TYR A 12 1.40 -6.21 -6.18
N ALA A 13 0.15 -5.78 -6.01
CA ALA A 13 -0.66 -6.15 -4.87
C ALA A 13 -2.12 -6.37 -5.27
N ASN A 14 -2.72 -7.39 -4.68
CA ASN A 14 -4.13 -7.70 -4.78
C ASN A 14 -4.78 -7.57 -3.39
N PRO A 15 -5.80 -6.72 -3.23
CA PRO A 15 -6.60 -6.72 -2.00
C PRO A 15 -7.41 -8.02 -1.92
N VAL A 16 -7.27 -8.73 -0.81
CA VAL A 16 -8.13 -9.86 -0.40
C VAL A 16 -9.15 -9.33 0.60
N VAL A 17 -10.36 -9.07 0.11
CA VAL A 17 -11.44 -8.45 0.90
C VAL A 17 -12.37 -9.53 1.44
N SER A 18 -12.79 -9.42 2.69
CA SER A 18 -13.80 -10.30 3.28
C SER A 18 -15.17 -10.12 2.60
N LEU A 19 -16.04 -11.14 2.71
CA LEU A 19 -17.36 -11.15 2.06
C LEU A 19 -18.26 -9.98 2.50
N ASP A 20 -18.12 -9.53 3.73
CA ASP A 20 -18.85 -8.40 4.32
C ASP A 20 -18.16 -7.05 4.08
N ASN A 21 -17.02 -7.02 3.39
CA ASN A 21 -16.20 -5.84 3.13
C ASN A 21 -15.67 -5.11 4.37
N THR A 22 -15.59 -5.79 5.53
CA THR A 22 -15.11 -5.18 6.78
C THR A 22 -13.63 -5.39 7.02
N MET A 23 -13.03 -6.43 6.43
CA MET A 23 -11.64 -6.82 6.63
C MET A 23 -10.90 -6.89 5.30
N ILE A 24 -9.63 -6.53 5.32
CA ILE A 24 -8.73 -6.63 4.16
C ILE A 24 -7.39 -7.24 4.56
N ARG A 25 -6.81 -7.99 3.63
CA ARG A 25 -5.40 -8.40 3.62
C ARG A 25 -4.86 -8.16 2.21
N TYR A 26 -3.53 -8.17 2.04
CA TYR A 26 -2.91 -8.13 0.71
C TYR A 26 -2.17 -9.41 0.44
N ASP A 27 -2.32 -9.87 -0.79
CA ASP A 27 -1.33 -10.72 -1.41
C ASP A 27 -0.55 -9.85 -2.41
N GLY A 28 0.76 -10.03 -2.48
CA GLY A 28 1.62 -9.10 -3.20
C GLY A 28 2.97 -9.69 -3.54
N TYR A 29 3.69 -9.07 -4.47
CA TYR A 29 5.11 -9.32 -4.63
C TYR A 29 5.87 -8.09 -5.12
N ALA A 30 7.16 -8.07 -4.82
CA ALA A 30 8.13 -7.14 -5.37
C ALA A 30 9.35 -7.94 -5.82
N THR A 31 9.89 -7.62 -7.01
CA THR A 31 11.04 -8.31 -7.58
C THR A 31 12.18 -7.34 -7.80
N PHE A 32 13.36 -7.71 -7.32
CA PHE A 32 14.60 -6.96 -7.43
C PHE A 32 15.59 -7.78 -8.23
N ALA A 33 16.15 -7.19 -9.28
CA ALA A 33 17.17 -7.84 -10.10
C ALA A 33 18.57 -7.35 -9.68
N GLU A 34 19.49 -8.29 -9.47
CA GLU A 34 20.90 -8.06 -9.17
C GLU A 34 21.74 -8.94 -10.12
N GLU A 35 22.25 -8.33 -11.19
CA GLU A 35 23.05 -8.98 -12.24
C GLU A 35 22.40 -10.26 -12.81
N THR A 36 22.76 -11.43 -12.27
CA THR A 36 22.32 -12.76 -12.68
C THR A 36 21.29 -13.40 -11.75
N THR A 37 20.93 -12.70 -10.67
CA THR A 37 20.04 -13.16 -9.62
C THR A 37 18.83 -12.24 -9.51
N LYS A 38 17.66 -12.82 -9.22
CA LYS A 38 16.44 -12.08 -8.89
C LYS A 38 15.99 -12.47 -7.51
N HIS A 39 15.77 -11.47 -6.67
CA HIS A 39 15.17 -11.62 -5.36
C HIS A 39 13.73 -11.16 -5.43
N THR A 40 12.79 -12.05 -5.15
CA THR A 40 11.36 -11.73 -5.09
C THR A 40 10.87 -11.91 -3.66
N ILE A 41 10.27 -10.86 -3.11
CA ILE A 41 9.53 -10.92 -1.86
C ILE A 41 8.08 -11.16 -2.23
N VAL A 42 7.51 -12.28 -1.77
CA VAL A 42 6.12 -12.66 -2.03
C VAL A 42 5.36 -12.67 -0.71
N MET A 43 4.15 -12.12 -0.68
CA MET A 43 3.21 -12.25 0.42
C MET A 43 1.94 -12.92 -0.09
N VAL A 44 1.60 -14.08 0.48
CA VAL A 44 0.34 -14.78 0.17
C VAL A 44 -0.22 -15.37 1.44
N ASP A 45 -1.52 -15.17 1.67
CA ASP A 45 -2.19 -15.64 2.88
C ASP A 45 -1.59 -15.11 4.19
N GLY A 46 -0.94 -13.95 4.12
CA GLY A 46 -0.26 -13.34 5.27
C GLY A 46 1.06 -14.02 5.65
N ILE A 47 1.52 -14.98 4.85
CA ILE A 47 2.85 -15.58 4.96
C ILE A 47 3.76 -14.85 3.98
N ALA A 48 4.96 -14.48 4.44
CA ALA A 48 5.98 -13.89 3.59
C ALA A 48 7.00 -14.94 3.14
N TYR A 49 7.40 -14.85 1.89
CA TYR A 49 8.38 -15.73 1.27
C TYR A 49 9.48 -14.89 0.62
N PHE A 50 10.72 -15.33 0.77
CA PHE A 50 11.83 -14.86 -0.04
C PHE A 50 12.13 -15.92 -1.10
N VAL A 51 12.03 -15.52 -2.36
CA VAL A 51 12.34 -16.36 -3.51
C VAL A 51 13.59 -15.80 -4.16
N THR A 52 14.58 -16.65 -4.38
CA THR A 52 15.76 -16.31 -5.16
C THR A 52 15.76 -17.17 -6.41
N SER A 53 15.83 -16.53 -7.57
CA SER A 53 15.95 -17.22 -8.85
C SER A 53 17.17 -16.72 -9.61
N THR A 54 17.84 -17.62 -10.32
CA THR A 54 19.04 -17.33 -11.12
C THR A 54 18.78 -17.57 -12.60
N VAL A 55 19.60 -16.97 -13.46
CA VAL A 55 19.46 -17.08 -14.93
C VAL A 55 19.57 -18.50 -15.49
N ASP A 56 20.20 -19.41 -14.76
CA ASP A 56 20.29 -20.84 -15.07
C ASP A 56 19.02 -21.63 -14.70
N GLY A 57 18.02 -20.96 -14.11
CA GLY A 57 16.73 -21.54 -13.77
C GLY A 57 16.67 -22.18 -12.38
N SER A 58 17.73 -22.10 -11.57
CA SER A 58 17.65 -22.50 -10.17
C SER A 58 16.74 -21.53 -9.40
N GLU A 59 15.83 -22.08 -8.61
CA GLU A 59 14.94 -21.32 -7.74
C GLU A 59 14.99 -21.91 -6.33
N THR A 60 15.19 -21.06 -5.34
CA THR A 60 15.05 -21.40 -3.93
C THR A 60 14.03 -20.48 -3.29
N ALA A 61 13.26 -21.02 -2.36
CA ALA A 61 12.27 -20.25 -1.62
C ALA A 61 12.31 -20.65 -0.15
N GLU A 62 12.12 -19.66 0.71
CA GLU A 62 12.04 -19.84 2.16
C GLU A 62 11.02 -18.86 2.75
N CYS A 63 10.47 -19.23 3.91
CA CYS A 63 9.56 -18.36 4.64
C CYS A 63 10.33 -17.32 5.45
N SER A 64 9.76 -16.12 5.52
CA SER A 64 10.30 -15.02 6.30
C SER A 64 9.40 -14.73 7.50
N SER A 65 9.99 -14.78 8.68
CA SER A 65 9.37 -14.32 9.93
C SER A 65 9.69 -12.86 10.25
N SER A 66 10.26 -12.10 9.30
CA SER A 66 10.68 -10.73 9.56
C SER A 66 9.51 -9.84 9.91
N SER A 67 9.54 -9.26 11.12
CA SER A 67 8.57 -8.26 11.56
C SER A 67 8.56 -7.00 10.70
N SER A 68 9.63 -6.74 9.94
CA SER A 68 9.68 -5.63 8.97
C SER A 68 8.72 -5.83 7.80
N LEU A 69 8.33 -7.07 7.48
CA LEU A 69 7.34 -7.35 6.44
C LEU A 69 5.90 -7.25 6.97
N ALA A 70 5.74 -7.23 8.29
CA ALA A 70 4.48 -6.96 8.96
C ALA A 70 4.10 -5.47 8.94
N LEU A 71 4.81 -4.61 8.19
CA LEU A 71 4.52 -3.18 8.07
C LEU A 71 3.08 -2.89 7.61
N LEU A 72 2.46 -3.81 6.85
CA LEU A 72 1.05 -3.70 6.47
C LEU A 72 0.10 -3.62 7.66
N ASN A 73 0.46 -4.21 8.81
CA ASN A 73 -0.32 -4.12 10.04
C ASN A 73 -0.42 -2.67 10.57
N TYR A 74 0.47 -1.77 10.14
CA TYR A 74 0.45 -0.36 10.54
C TYR A 74 -0.13 0.56 9.46
N ILE A 75 0.01 0.19 8.18
CA ILE A 75 -0.50 1.00 7.06
C ILE A 75 -2.04 1.05 7.06
N ILE A 76 -2.72 -0.08 7.29
CA ILE A 76 -4.18 -0.11 7.29
C ILE A 76 -4.77 0.76 8.42
N PRO A 77 -4.31 0.65 9.69
CA PRO A 77 -4.70 1.59 10.74
C PRO A 77 -4.44 3.06 10.38
N ALA A 78 -3.25 3.39 9.86
CA ALA A 78 -2.91 4.76 9.47
C ALA A 78 -3.86 5.32 8.40
N LEU A 79 -4.26 4.49 7.42
CA LEU A 79 -5.24 4.87 6.40
C LEU A 79 -6.67 4.98 6.97
N ASN A 80 -7.04 4.14 7.94
CA ASN A 80 -8.34 4.25 8.61
C ASN A 80 -8.47 5.56 9.39
N GLU A 81 -7.36 6.09 9.90
CA GLU A 81 -7.29 7.36 10.62
C GLU A 81 -7.02 8.56 9.69
N ALA A 82 -7.00 8.36 8.36
CA ALA A 82 -6.76 9.43 7.41
C ALA A 82 -7.80 10.55 7.55
N THR A 83 -7.32 11.79 7.66
CA THR A 83 -8.18 12.96 7.86
C THR A 83 -8.21 13.84 6.61
N ALA A 84 -9.39 14.24 6.16
CA ALA A 84 -9.52 15.14 5.02
C ALA A 84 -8.97 16.54 5.34
N ILE A 85 -8.21 17.11 4.42
CA ILE A 85 -7.60 18.44 4.55
C ILE A 85 -7.82 19.26 3.27
N SER A 86 -7.78 20.59 3.39
CA SER A 86 -7.99 21.49 2.24
C SER A 86 -6.71 21.83 1.47
N SER A 87 -5.56 21.71 2.12
CA SER A 87 -4.25 22.05 1.55
C SER A 87 -3.13 21.39 2.33
N ALA A 88 -2.03 21.10 1.66
CA ALA A 88 -0.82 20.60 2.28
C ALA A 88 0.41 21.14 1.56
N THR A 89 1.54 21.13 2.27
CA THR A 89 2.87 21.42 1.75
C THR A 89 3.79 20.29 2.19
N VAL A 90 4.58 19.75 1.27
CA VAL A 90 5.64 18.77 1.54
C VAL A 90 6.90 19.32 0.91
N ASP A 91 8.01 19.41 1.66
CA ASP A 91 9.28 20.00 1.23
C ASP A 91 9.13 21.37 0.54
N ASP A 92 8.41 22.27 1.19
CA ASP A 92 8.07 23.62 0.70
C ASP A 92 7.29 23.67 -0.62
N LYS A 93 6.81 22.53 -1.12
CA LYS A 93 5.97 22.42 -2.31
C LYS A 93 4.51 22.21 -1.92
N LYS A 94 3.65 23.11 -2.37
CA LYS A 94 2.21 22.98 -2.21
C LYS A 94 1.71 21.77 -3.02
N ILE A 95 1.02 20.86 -2.34
CA ILE A 95 0.39 19.70 -2.98
C ILE A 95 -0.98 20.11 -3.54
N THR A 96 -1.18 19.88 -4.84
CA THR A 96 -2.45 20.16 -5.53
C THR A 96 -3.10 18.88 -6.03
N CYS A 97 -4.24 18.51 -5.44
CA CYS A 97 -5.08 17.40 -5.91
C CYS A 97 -6.16 17.90 -6.86
N SER A 98 -5.82 18.07 -8.12
CA SER A 98 -6.63 18.76 -9.15
C SER A 98 -8.07 18.23 -9.30
N SER A 99 -8.29 16.94 -9.06
CA SER A 99 -9.59 16.26 -9.14
C SER A 99 -9.89 15.42 -7.90
N GLY A 100 -9.01 15.45 -6.92
CA GLY A 100 -8.87 14.39 -5.92
C GLY A 100 -9.31 14.76 -4.52
N ASP A 101 -9.29 13.75 -3.66
CA ASP A 101 -9.40 13.92 -2.22
C ASP A 101 -8.03 14.01 -1.59
N LEU A 102 -7.84 15.04 -0.75
CA LEU A 102 -6.58 15.30 -0.07
C LEU A 102 -6.73 14.89 1.39
N PHE A 103 -5.86 13.99 1.84
CA PHE A 103 -5.85 13.48 3.20
C PHE A 103 -4.50 13.66 3.86
N LYS A 104 -4.51 13.91 5.16
CA LYS A 104 -3.36 13.74 6.04
C LYS A 104 -3.39 12.32 6.61
N ILE A 105 -2.26 11.64 6.53
CA ILE A 105 -2.03 10.33 7.14
C ILE A 105 -0.87 10.48 8.13
N VAL A 106 -0.97 9.81 9.27
CA VAL A 106 0.14 9.70 10.22
C VAL A 106 0.49 8.23 10.38
N LEU A 107 1.76 7.89 10.15
CA LEU A 107 2.28 6.54 10.33
C LEU A 107 3.51 6.62 11.24
N GLY A 108 3.34 6.16 12.48
CA GLY A 108 4.34 6.42 13.53
C GLY A 108 4.43 7.91 13.84
N ASP A 109 5.63 8.46 13.73
CA ASP A 109 5.93 9.89 13.88
C ASP A 109 5.95 10.66 12.55
N ALA A 110 5.86 9.96 11.42
CA ALA A 110 5.87 10.56 10.09
C ALA A 110 4.47 10.99 9.64
N THR A 111 4.41 12.18 9.03
CA THR A 111 3.19 12.71 8.40
C THR A 111 3.30 12.59 6.89
N PHE A 112 2.28 12.02 6.27
CA PHE A 112 2.15 11.87 4.83
C PHE A 112 0.92 12.62 4.33
N VAL A 113 0.96 12.97 3.05
CA VAL A 113 -0.14 13.62 2.34
C VAL A 113 -0.60 12.69 1.22
N LEU A 114 -1.84 12.21 1.30
CA LEU A 114 -2.43 11.36 0.26
C LEU A 114 -3.32 12.17 -0.66
N CYS A 115 -3.12 11.96 -1.96
CA CYS A 115 -3.89 12.54 -3.05
C CYS A 115 -4.62 11.44 -3.82
N ALA A 116 -5.91 11.24 -3.55
CA ALA A 116 -6.72 10.22 -4.20
C ALA A 116 -7.33 10.74 -5.51
N SER A 117 -7.09 10.06 -6.63
CA SER A 117 -7.56 10.46 -7.97
C SER A 117 -8.65 9.54 -8.51
N GLY A 118 -9.50 8.99 -7.63
CA GLY A 118 -10.57 8.07 -8.02
C GLY A 118 -10.01 6.82 -8.70
N SER A 119 -10.57 6.43 -9.86
CA SER A 119 -10.14 5.22 -10.59
C SER A 119 -8.74 5.31 -11.22
N SER A 120 -8.10 6.49 -11.21
CA SER A 120 -6.71 6.64 -11.67
C SER A 120 -5.67 6.22 -10.62
N GLY A 121 -6.09 5.93 -9.39
CA GLY A 121 -5.18 5.60 -8.29
C GLY A 121 -5.01 6.73 -7.30
N PHE A 122 -3.89 6.74 -6.59
CA PHE A 122 -3.55 7.79 -5.62
C PHE A 122 -2.04 7.94 -5.47
N ILE A 123 -1.62 9.09 -4.96
CA ILE A 123 -0.21 9.36 -4.63
C ILE A 123 -0.12 9.67 -3.14
N VAL A 124 0.85 9.11 -2.45
CA VAL A 124 1.22 9.45 -1.07
C VAL A 124 2.54 10.20 -1.14
N TYR A 125 2.56 11.41 -0.62
CA TYR A 125 3.74 12.25 -0.52
C TYR A 125 4.29 12.22 0.90
N GLY A 126 5.61 12.07 1.02
CA GLY A 126 6.34 12.11 2.29
C GLY A 126 7.71 12.77 2.11
N SER A 127 8.38 13.11 3.21
CA SER A 127 9.73 13.70 3.18
C SER A 127 10.77 12.74 2.59
N ASP A 128 10.62 11.45 2.85
CA ASP A 128 11.63 10.43 2.54
C ASP A 128 11.15 9.41 1.49
N LEU A 129 9.84 9.33 1.28
CA LEU A 129 9.22 8.34 0.42
C LEU A 129 7.93 8.90 -0.19
N ASP A 130 7.89 8.87 -1.51
CA ASP A 130 6.68 9.03 -2.29
C ASP A 130 6.20 7.66 -2.78
N ILE A 131 4.88 7.43 -2.77
CA ILE A 131 4.26 6.20 -3.26
C ILE A 131 3.22 6.57 -4.30
N SER A 132 3.37 6.06 -5.53
CA SER A 132 2.38 6.20 -6.58
C SER A 132 1.64 4.88 -6.78
N VAL A 133 0.33 4.90 -6.59
CA VAL A 133 -0.53 3.73 -6.75
C VAL A 133 -1.36 3.88 -8.01
N LYS A 134 -1.35 2.85 -8.85
CA LYS A 134 -2.18 2.74 -10.05
C LYS A 134 -2.98 1.45 -10.00
N TYR A 135 -4.28 1.54 -10.26
CA TYR A 135 -5.11 0.34 -10.39
C TYR A 135 -4.96 -0.29 -11.76
N LEU A 136 -4.79 -1.60 -11.78
CA LEU A 136 -4.75 -2.41 -13.00
C LEU A 136 -6.14 -2.90 -13.36
N ALA A 137 -6.37 -3.16 -14.66
CA ALA A 137 -7.67 -3.62 -15.15
C ALA A 137 -8.04 -5.03 -14.67
N SER A 138 -7.02 -5.85 -14.41
CA SER A 138 -7.15 -7.20 -13.89
C SER A 138 -6.15 -7.44 -12.76
N SER A 139 -6.52 -8.31 -11.83
CA SER A 139 -5.62 -8.80 -10.79
C SER A 139 -4.42 -9.52 -11.40
N VAL A 140 -3.25 -9.33 -10.79
CA VAL A 140 -2.02 -10.03 -11.17
C VAL A 140 -2.05 -11.42 -10.52
N PRO A 141 -1.70 -12.51 -11.21
CA PRO A 141 -1.61 -13.82 -10.56
C PRO A 141 -0.47 -13.80 -9.52
N ILE A 142 -0.81 -14.11 -8.27
CA ILE A 142 0.14 -14.23 -7.16
C ILE A 142 -0.07 -15.59 -6.53
N SER A 143 0.99 -16.40 -6.51
CA SER A 143 0.95 -17.78 -6.01
C SER A 143 2.05 -18.01 -4.99
N LYS A 144 1.79 -18.92 -4.05
CA LYS A 144 2.81 -19.40 -3.12
C LYS A 144 3.94 -20.08 -3.90
N PRO A 145 5.21 -19.85 -3.53
CA PRO A 145 6.31 -20.60 -4.12
C PRO A 145 6.26 -22.06 -3.67
N THR A 146 6.95 -22.94 -4.40
CA THR A 146 7.12 -24.33 -3.98
C THR A 146 8.19 -24.39 -2.90
N LEU A 147 7.88 -25.03 -1.78
CA LEU A 147 8.82 -25.24 -0.67
C LEU A 147 9.06 -26.73 -0.44
N SER A 148 10.20 -27.06 0.17
CA SER A 148 10.40 -28.38 0.75
C SER A 148 9.41 -28.62 1.90
N GLU A 149 9.09 -29.87 2.22
CA GLU A 149 8.17 -30.19 3.33
C GLU A 149 8.65 -29.62 4.66
N ASP A 150 9.96 -29.66 4.92
CA ASP A 150 10.54 -29.12 6.16
C ASP A 150 10.42 -27.60 6.19
N SER A 151 10.82 -26.90 5.12
CA SER A 151 10.72 -25.44 5.03
C SER A 151 9.28 -24.94 5.11
N ALA A 152 8.32 -25.71 4.60
CA ALA A 152 6.91 -25.37 4.67
C ALA A 152 6.34 -25.39 6.10
N ARG A 153 6.92 -26.22 7.00
CA ARG A 153 6.49 -26.32 8.40
C ARG A 153 6.91 -25.12 9.24
N ASP A 154 7.97 -24.43 8.82
CA ASP A 154 8.50 -23.23 9.51
C ASP A 154 7.76 -21.94 9.11
N CYS A 155 6.81 -22.02 8.18
CA CYS A 155 6.08 -20.88 7.67
C CYS A 155 4.97 -20.44 8.62
N GLU A 156 5.08 -19.20 9.10
CA GLU A 156 4.08 -18.58 9.96
C GLU A 156 3.35 -17.43 9.27
N THR A 157 2.09 -17.22 9.65
CA THR A 157 1.34 -16.04 9.25
C THR A 157 1.81 -14.83 10.06
N ILE A 158 2.41 -13.85 9.39
CA ILE A 158 2.92 -12.61 9.99
C ILE A 158 2.00 -11.40 9.78
N VAL A 159 1.06 -11.51 8.85
CA VAL A 159 0.05 -10.47 8.56
C VAL A 159 -1.35 -11.09 8.65
N SER A 160 -2.17 -10.55 9.53
CA SER A 160 -3.58 -10.93 9.65
C SER A 160 -4.48 -9.93 8.92
N PRO A 161 -5.67 -10.35 8.45
CA PRO A 161 -6.66 -9.41 7.95
C PRO A 161 -6.96 -8.32 8.98
N SER A 162 -7.09 -7.08 8.52
CA SER A 162 -7.34 -5.91 9.37
C SER A 162 -8.64 -5.23 9.00
N SER A 163 -9.32 -4.67 10.00
CA SER A 163 -10.55 -3.90 9.78
C SER A 163 -10.28 -2.66 8.93
N VAL A 164 -11.22 -2.30 8.05
CA VAL A 164 -11.09 -1.14 7.17
C VAL A 164 -12.25 -0.17 7.31
N SER A 165 -11.92 1.12 7.25
CA SER A 165 -12.88 2.19 7.03
C SER A 165 -13.40 2.18 5.59
N ALA A 166 -14.53 2.84 5.33
CA ALA A 166 -15.06 2.97 3.97
C ALA A 166 -14.08 3.69 3.02
N THR A 167 -13.35 4.70 3.52
CA THR A 167 -12.32 5.42 2.75
C THR A 167 -11.15 4.50 2.41
N THR A 168 -10.64 3.76 3.39
CA THR A 168 -9.54 2.81 3.21
C THR A 168 -9.90 1.72 2.21
N LEU A 169 -11.10 1.15 2.35
CA LEU A 169 -11.61 0.15 1.40
C LEU A 169 -11.71 0.72 -0.03
N ALA A 170 -12.18 1.96 -0.19
CA ALA A 170 -12.26 2.63 -1.48
C ALA A 170 -10.87 2.84 -2.12
N LEU A 171 -9.89 3.29 -1.33
CA LEU A 171 -8.49 3.42 -1.76
C LEU A 171 -7.87 2.09 -2.19
N PHE A 172 -8.26 0.98 -1.56
CA PHE A 172 -7.66 -0.30 -1.91
C PHE A 172 -8.34 -1.03 -3.05
N THR A 173 -9.63 -0.76 -3.28
CA THR A 173 -10.41 -1.41 -4.34
C THR A 173 -10.58 -0.54 -5.57
N GLY A 174 -10.05 0.69 -5.56
CA GLY A 174 -10.25 1.68 -6.63
C GLY A 174 -11.69 2.13 -6.81
N LYS A 175 -12.56 1.88 -5.83
CA LYS A 175 -13.93 2.35 -5.82
C LYS A 175 -13.98 3.83 -5.42
N PRO A 176 -15.02 4.57 -5.80
CA PRO A 176 -15.22 5.94 -5.33
C PRO A 176 -15.28 6.00 -3.80
N ILE A 177 -14.60 6.99 -3.20
CA ILE A 177 -14.69 7.26 -1.77
C ILE A 177 -16.10 7.78 -1.46
N SER A 178 -16.83 7.06 -0.63
CA SER A 178 -18.16 7.45 -0.18
C SER A 178 -18.06 8.28 1.10
N TYR A 179 -18.70 9.44 1.10
CA TYR A 179 -18.76 10.34 2.25
C TYR A 179 -20.09 10.15 2.97
N ASN A 180 -20.07 9.74 4.24
CA ASN A 180 -21.24 9.91 5.09
C ASN A 180 -21.46 11.42 5.37
N SER A 181 -22.72 11.82 5.46
CA SER A 181 -23.24 13.16 5.13
C SER A 181 -22.71 14.39 5.92
N SER A 182 -22.95 15.54 5.28
CA SER A 182 -22.84 16.96 5.66
C SER A 182 -21.48 17.57 6.02
N THR A 183 -20.71 17.04 6.97
CA THR A 183 -19.50 17.77 7.46
C THR A 183 -18.31 17.66 6.51
N GLN A 184 -18.03 16.49 5.95
CA GLN A 184 -16.93 16.29 5.00
C GLN A 184 -17.27 16.80 3.60
N SER A 185 -18.55 16.72 3.18
CA SER A 185 -19.03 17.36 1.96
C SER A 185 -18.89 18.88 2.01
N LEU A 186 -19.14 19.49 3.17
CA LEU A 186 -18.91 20.92 3.40
C LEU A 186 -17.43 21.27 3.37
N ALA A 187 -16.55 20.47 3.96
CA ALA A 187 -15.10 20.71 3.87
C ALA A 187 -14.58 20.63 2.42
N ARG A 188 -15.10 19.68 1.62
CA ARG A 188 -14.77 19.56 0.19
C ARG A 188 -15.33 20.73 -0.63
N TYR A 189 -16.56 21.16 -0.33
CA TYR A 189 -17.20 22.30 -1.01
C TYR A 189 -16.52 23.62 -0.64
N LEU A 190 -16.32 23.88 0.66
CA LEU A 190 -15.71 25.11 1.18
C LEU A 190 -14.19 25.17 0.94
N GLY A 191 -13.50 24.03 0.88
CA GLY A 191 -12.07 23.97 0.53
C GLY A 191 -11.77 24.46 -0.89
N ARG A 192 -12.74 24.40 -1.81
CA ARG A 192 -12.64 25.05 -3.14
C ARG A 192 -12.77 26.58 -3.08
N TYR A 193 -13.32 27.14 -2.01
CA TYR A 193 -13.58 28.58 -1.87
C TYR A 193 -12.64 29.28 -0.87
N PHE A 194 -11.98 28.54 0.02
CA PHE A 194 -11.09 29.10 1.04
C PHE A 194 -9.69 28.49 0.97
N SER A 195 -8.81 29.14 0.23
CA SER A 195 -7.36 29.01 0.44
C SER A 195 -6.98 29.85 1.67
N TYR A 196 -6.88 29.21 2.84
CA TYR A 196 -6.28 29.88 4.00
C TYR A 196 -4.78 29.95 3.78
N ALA A 197 -4.30 31.16 3.48
CA ALA A 197 -2.90 31.50 3.65
C ALA A 197 -2.62 31.63 5.15
N ARG A 198 -1.68 30.83 5.66
CA ARG A 198 -0.87 31.17 6.81
C ARG A 198 0.57 30.82 6.51
#